data_AF-I1Y7V2-F1
#
_entry.id   AF-I1Y7V2-F1
#
_cell.length_a   1.000
_cell.length_b   1.000
_cell.length_c   1.000
_cell.angle_alpha   90.00
_cell.angle_beta   90.00
_cell.angle_gamma   90.00
#
_symmetry.space_group_name_H-M   'P 1'
#
loop_
_entity.id
_entity.type
_entity.pdbx_description
1 polymer ?
#
loop_
_entity_poly.entity_id
_entity_poly.type
_entity_poly.pdbx_seq_one_letter_code
_entity_poly.pdbx_strand_id
1 'polypeptide(L)'
;VGNLWDKSYGGRSNIKNDTKESLKQKIKNAIQKETELLYEYHDKGTAIISRNPMKEGGEDGKGKQKEGGEKANNNKNSNGLPKGFCHAVQRSFIDYKNMILGTSVNIYEYIGKLQEDIKKIIEKGTPQQKDKIGGVGSSADKVNDWWKEIEKDMWGAVKCGIKTIKKQNNKCTYTGDECGVSPPTGNNEDQFVSWFK
;
A
#
# COMPACT_ATOMS: atom_id res chain seq x y z
N VAL A 1 -5.22 6.00 2.12
CA VAL A 1 -4.96 7.40 1.65
C VAL A 1 -5.59 8.52 2.49
N GLY A 2 -6.81 8.39 3.04
CA GLY A 2 -7.54 9.49 3.72
C GLY A 2 -6.90 10.16 4.95
N ASN A 3 -5.86 9.57 5.55
CA ASN A 3 -5.12 10.22 6.66
C ASN A 3 -4.04 11.21 6.18
N LEU A 4 -3.69 11.19 4.90
CA LEU A 4 -2.75 12.13 4.28
C LEU A 4 -3.47 13.31 3.60
N TRP A 5 -4.79 13.21 3.44
CA TRP A 5 -5.58 14.15 2.65
C TRP A 5 -7.01 14.32 3.21
N ASP A 6 -7.39 15.57 3.49
CA ASP A 6 -8.75 15.91 3.92
C ASP A 6 -9.55 16.45 2.73
N LYS A 7 -10.67 15.77 2.43
CA LYS A 7 -11.62 16.16 1.38
C LYS A 7 -12.34 17.48 1.68
N SER A 8 -12.41 17.89 2.94
CA SER A 8 -13.24 19.03 3.36
C SER A 8 -12.60 20.40 3.10
N TYR A 9 -11.29 20.48 2.84
CA TYR A 9 -10.57 21.74 2.62
C TYR A 9 -9.94 21.86 1.22
N GLY A 10 -10.75 21.74 0.16
CA GLY A 10 -10.33 22.13 -1.20
C GLY A 10 -9.08 21.41 -1.74
N GLY A 11 -8.79 20.21 -1.24
CA GLY A 11 -7.69 19.36 -1.71
C GLY A 11 -6.28 19.74 -1.23
N ARG A 12 -6.15 20.41 -0.08
CA ARG A 12 -4.85 20.74 0.52
C ARG A 12 -4.21 19.52 1.21
N SER A 13 -2.88 19.37 1.10
CA SER A 13 -2.15 18.33 1.84
C SER A 13 -2.18 18.62 3.35
N ASN A 14 -2.44 17.60 4.16
CA ASN A 14 -2.46 17.71 5.63
C ASN A 14 -1.08 17.61 6.27
N ILE A 15 -0.02 17.64 5.46
CA ILE A 15 1.36 17.38 5.90
C ILE A 15 2.26 18.61 5.82
N LYS A 16 1.76 19.74 5.31
CA LYS A 16 2.56 20.93 5.00
C LYS A 16 3.45 21.43 6.16
N ASN A 17 3.03 21.21 7.40
CA ASN A 17 3.74 21.62 8.62
C ASN A 17 4.29 20.43 9.44
N ASP A 18 4.29 19.22 8.89
CA ASP A 18 4.79 18.04 9.59
C ASP A 18 6.31 18.02 9.66
N THR A 19 6.82 17.37 10.72
CA THR A 19 8.23 16.93 10.78
C THR A 19 8.41 15.61 10.02
N LYS A 20 9.67 15.23 9.77
CA LYS A 20 10.05 13.94 9.16
C LYS A 20 9.45 12.76 9.94
N GLU A 21 9.40 12.85 11.26
CA GLU A 21 8.86 11.83 12.17
C GLU A 21 7.34 11.78 12.13
N SER A 22 6.66 12.93 12.16
CA SER A 22 5.19 13.01 12.02
C SER A 22 4.75 12.41 10.68
N LEU A 23 5.43 12.80 9.59
CA LEU A 23 5.18 12.27 8.25
C LEU A 23 5.37 10.74 8.21
N LYS A 24 6.48 10.23 8.76
CA LYS A 24 6.74 8.79 8.88
C LYS A 24 5.59 8.05 9.59
N GLN A 25 5.09 8.59 10.70
CA GLN A 25 3.98 7.97 11.44
C GLN A 25 2.66 8.01 10.66
N LYS A 26 2.35 9.11 9.97
CA LYS A 26 1.15 9.20 9.12
C LYS A 26 1.18 8.19 7.98
N ILE A 27 2.32 8.03 7.32
CA ILE A 27 2.51 7.02 6.25
C ILE A 27 2.34 5.61 6.83
N LYS A 28 2.99 5.32 7.97
CA LYS A 28 2.87 4.03 8.66
C LYS A 28 1.41 3.68 8.96
N ASN A 29 0.67 4.62 9.56
CA ASN A 29 -0.74 4.44 9.89
C ASN A 29 -1.61 4.27 8.63
N ALA A 30 -1.30 5.01 7.56
CA ALA A 30 -2.01 4.87 6.29
C ALA A 30 -1.81 3.49 5.67
N ILE A 31 -0.58 2.97 5.64
CA ILE A 31 -0.25 1.63 5.11
C ILE A 31 -0.91 0.53 5.94
N GLN A 32 -0.84 0.63 7.27
CA GLN A 32 -1.53 -0.31 8.15
C GLN A 32 -3.04 -0.30 7.87
N LYS A 33 -3.65 0.89 7.78
CA LYS A 33 -5.09 0.99 7.55
C LYS A 33 -5.51 0.49 6.18
N GLU A 34 -4.72 0.77 5.15
CA GLU A 34 -4.91 0.22 3.80
C GLU A 34 -4.93 -1.31 3.84
N THR A 35 -4.00 -1.92 4.56
CA THR A 35 -3.92 -3.38 4.71
C THR A 35 -5.20 -3.96 5.32
N GLU A 36 -5.73 -3.34 6.38
CA GLU A 36 -7.00 -3.76 7.00
C GLU A 36 -8.20 -3.65 6.04
N LEU A 37 -8.29 -2.53 5.31
CA LEU A 37 -9.38 -2.29 4.36
C LEU A 37 -9.32 -3.24 3.17
N LEU A 38 -8.12 -3.50 2.65
CA LEU A 38 -7.91 -4.47 1.58
C LEU A 38 -8.31 -5.88 2.03
N TYR A 39 -8.02 -6.26 3.27
CA TYR A 39 -8.48 -7.54 3.80
C TYR A 39 -10.00 -7.64 3.75
N GLU A 40 -10.71 -6.66 4.32
CA GLU A 40 -12.17 -6.64 4.34
C GLU A 40 -12.76 -6.69 2.92
N TYR A 41 -12.16 -5.93 1.99
CA TYR A 41 -12.61 -5.86 0.60
C TYR A 41 -12.45 -7.19 -0.16
N HIS A 42 -11.38 -7.95 0.15
CA HIS A 42 -11.15 -9.27 -0.45
C HIS A 42 -11.90 -10.40 0.27
N ASP A 43 -12.02 -10.33 1.60
CA ASP A 43 -12.75 -11.32 2.40
C ASP A 43 -14.25 -11.32 2.06
N LYS A 44 -14.81 -10.15 1.77
CA LYS A 44 -16.18 -10.01 1.25
C LYS A 44 -16.35 -10.48 -0.21
N GLY A 45 -15.28 -10.82 -0.91
CA GLY A 45 -15.35 -11.18 -2.33
C GLY A 45 -15.62 -9.99 -3.26
N THR A 46 -15.49 -8.75 -2.77
CA THR A 46 -15.84 -7.55 -3.53
C THR A 46 -14.83 -7.29 -4.64
N ALA A 47 -13.53 -7.45 -4.34
CA ALA A 47 -12.46 -7.33 -5.32
C ALA A 47 -12.62 -8.38 -6.44
N ILE A 48 -12.49 -7.98 -7.71
CA ILE A 48 -12.57 -8.90 -8.86
C ILE A 48 -11.55 -10.06 -8.69
N ILE A 49 -10.33 -9.75 -8.25
CA ILE A 49 -9.26 -10.74 -8.04
C ILE A 49 -9.49 -11.69 -6.86
N SER A 50 -10.46 -11.39 -5.99
CA SER A 50 -10.88 -12.29 -4.90
C SER A 50 -11.93 -13.32 -5.33
N ARG A 51 -12.53 -13.13 -6.51
CA ARG A 51 -13.57 -14.00 -7.04
C ARG A 51 -12.95 -15.24 -7.69
N ASN A 52 -13.71 -16.33 -7.69
CA ASN A 52 -13.36 -17.49 -8.50
C ASN A 52 -13.78 -17.26 -9.95
N PRO A 53 -13.06 -17.86 -10.92
CA PRO A 53 -13.61 -17.97 -12.27
C PRO A 53 -15.00 -18.59 -12.17
N MET A 54 -15.95 -18.05 -12.95
CA MET A 54 -17.26 -18.67 -13.08
C MET A 54 -17.03 -20.12 -13.50
N LYS A 55 -17.66 -21.09 -12.83
CA LYS A 55 -17.84 -22.39 -13.46
C LYS A 55 -18.62 -22.11 -14.74
N GLU A 56 -18.06 -22.44 -15.90
CA GLU A 56 -18.86 -22.51 -17.12
C GLU A 56 -20.05 -23.41 -16.82
N GLY A 57 -21.25 -22.82 -16.81
CA GLY A 57 -22.48 -23.59 -16.78
C GLY A 57 -22.56 -24.37 -18.10
N GLY A 58 -22.94 -25.64 -18.03
CA GLY A 58 -23.20 -26.45 -19.23
C GLY A 58 -24.13 -25.75 -20.23
N GLU A 59 -23.94 -26.10 -21.50
CA GLU A 59 -24.64 -25.87 -22.79
C GLU A 59 -25.61 -24.67 -23.02
N ASP A 60 -26.07 -23.94 -22.00
CA ASP A 60 -27.19 -22.99 -22.12
C ASP A 60 -26.76 -21.51 -22.03
N GLY A 61 -25.46 -21.23 -21.88
CA GLY A 61 -24.88 -19.89 -22.00
C GLY A 61 -25.35 -18.81 -20.99
N LYS A 62 -26.19 -19.15 -20.02
CA LYS A 62 -26.68 -18.21 -18.98
C LYS A 62 -25.89 -18.37 -17.67
N GLY A 63 -24.67 -17.85 -17.64
CA GLY A 63 -23.92 -17.66 -16.40
C GLY A 63 -24.54 -16.56 -15.53
N LYS A 64 -25.37 -16.91 -14.54
CA LYS A 64 -25.79 -15.96 -13.50
C LYS A 64 -24.64 -15.73 -12.51
N GLN A 65 -24.12 -14.51 -12.45
CA GLN A 65 -23.35 -14.05 -11.29
C GLN A 65 -24.31 -14.04 -10.09
N LYS A 66 -24.03 -14.85 -9.06
CA LYS A 66 -24.69 -14.65 -7.75
C LYS A 66 -24.08 -13.40 -7.13
N GLU A 67 -24.72 -12.25 -7.35
CA GLU A 67 -24.52 -11.09 -6.49
C GLU A 67 -25.05 -11.43 -5.10
N GLY A 68 -24.11 -11.60 -4.16
CA GLY A 68 -24.43 -11.76 -2.73
C GLY A 68 -24.93 -13.15 -2.33
N GLY A 69 -24.37 -13.67 -1.23
CA GLY A 69 -25.12 -14.55 -0.33
C GLY A 69 -24.54 -15.93 -0.04
N GLU A 70 -23.77 -16.57 -0.92
CA GLU A 70 -23.22 -17.91 -0.65
C GLU A 70 -21.73 -17.87 -0.36
N LYS A 71 -21.43 -17.64 0.93
CA LYS A 71 -20.18 -17.89 1.66
C LYS A 71 -18.90 -17.88 0.80
N ALA A 72 -18.20 -16.74 0.84
CA ALA A 72 -16.79 -16.55 0.44
C ALA A 72 -15.78 -17.46 1.19
N ASN A 73 -16.23 -18.56 1.80
CA ASN A 73 -15.42 -19.44 2.64
C ASN A 73 -14.44 -20.33 1.87
N ASN A 74 -14.57 -20.45 0.55
CA ASN A 74 -13.70 -21.34 -0.24
C ASN A 74 -12.57 -20.63 -0.99
N ASN A 75 -12.46 -19.30 -0.90
CA ASN A 75 -11.47 -18.51 -1.65
C ASN A 75 -10.36 -17.99 -0.75
N LYS A 76 -9.81 -18.87 0.08
CA LYS A 76 -8.65 -18.56 0.92
C LYS A 76 -7.41 -19.26 0.37
N ASN A 77 -6.26 -18.60 0.46
CA ASN A 77 -4.98 -19.23 0.15
C ASN A 77 -4.59 -20.24 1.24
N SER A 78 -3.45 -20.92 1.06
CA SER A 78 -2.90 -21.89 2.03
C SER A 78 -2.73 -21.33 3.45
N ASN A 79 -2.54 -20.01 3.58
CA ASN A 79 -2.34 -19.32 4.85
C ASN A 79 -3.69 -18.89 5.48
N GLY A 80 -4.81 -19.14 4.79
CA GLY A 80 -6.15 -18.75 5.22
C GLY A 80 -6.46 -17.27 4.98
N LEU A 81 -5.70 -16.56 4.14
CA LEU A 81 -6.00 -15.20 3.70
C LEU A 81 -6.88 -15.21 2.44
N PRO A 82 -7.76 -14.22 2.25
CA PRO A 82 -8.55 -14.09 1.03
C PRO A 82 -7.69 -14.11 -0.24
N LYS A 83 -8.19 -14.75 -1.30
CA LYS A 83 -7.54 -14.76 -2.62
C LYS A 83 -7.30 -13.33 -3.11
N GLY A 84 -6.12 -13.09 -3.68
CA GLY A 84 -5.74 -11.78 -4.22
C GLY A 84 -5.30 -10.74 -3.19
N PHE A 85 -5.60 -10.93 -1.90
CA PHE A 85 -5.29 -9.97 -0.84
C PHE A 85 -3.79 -9.60 -0.79
N CYS A 86 -2.89 -10.58 -0.73
CA CYS A 86 -1.46 -10.29 -0.66
C CYS A 86 -0.94 -9.55 -1.90
N HIS A 87 -1.46 -9.87 -3.09
CA HIS A 87 -1.09 -9.12 -4.30
C HIS A 87 -1.57 -7.67 -4.22
N ALA A 88 -2.78 -7.42 -3.74
CA ALA A 88 -3.30 -6.07 -3.56
C ALA A 88 -2.49 -5.26 -2.53
N VAL A 89 -2.10 -5.89 -1.42
CA VAL A 89 -1.26 -5.26 -0.39
C VAL A 89 0.12 -4.91 -0.95
N GLN A 90 0.75 -5.84 -1.67
CA GLN A 90 2.05 -5.62 -2.29
C GLN A 90 1.99 -4.47 -3.31
N ARG A 91 0.99 -4.46 -4.20
CA ARG A 91 0.75 -3.38 -5.17
C ARG A 91 0.54 -2.03 -4.48
N SER A 92 -0.29 -1.98 -3.44
CA SER A 92 -0.55 -0.76 -2.68
C SER A 92 0.72 -0.23 -1.99
N PHE A 93 1.57 -1.12 -1.47
CA PHE A 93 2.87 -0.74 -0.91
C PHE A 93 3.79 -0.09 -1.95
N ILE A 94 3.83 -0.64 -3.18
CA ILE A 94 4.58 -0.09 -4.31
C ILE A 94 4.02 1.28 -4.71
N ASP A 95 2.71 1.47 -4.66
CA ASP A 95 2.09 2.78 -4.91
C ASP A 95 2.48 3.81 -3.86
N TYR A 96 2.49 3.45 -2.56
CA TYR A 96 3.00 4.34 -1.51
C TYR A 96 4.48 4.70 -1.72
N LYS A 97 5.32 3.72 -2.05
CA LYS A 97 6.74 3.93 -2.38
C LYS A 97 6.90 4.95 -3.50
N ASN A 98 6.29 4.71 -4.67
CA ASN A 98 6.42 5.59 -5.83
C ASN A 98 5.76 6.96 -5.60
N MET A 99 4.68 7.03 -4.83
CA MET A 99 4.10 8.30 -4.40
C MET A 99 5.07 9.09 -3.53
N ILE A 100 5.79 8.47 -2.59
CA ILE A 100 6.75 9.15 -1.71
C ILE A 100 8.00 9.57 -2.47
N LEU A 101 8.53 8.69 -3.33
CA LEU A 101 9.74 8.94 -4.11
C LEU A 101 9.55 9.99 -5.22
N GLY A 102 8.30 10.36 -5.54
CA GLY A 102 8.03 11.26 -6.66
C GLY A 102 8.07 10.59 -8.03
N THR A 103 8.14 9.25 -8.07
CA THR A 103 8.22 8.43 -9.29
C THR A 103 6.87 7.86 -9.72
N SER A 104 5.80 8.21 -9.01
CA SER A 104 4.46 7.75 -9.32
C SER A 104 4.07 8.12 -10.75
N VAL A 105 3.61 7.15 -11.55
CA VAL A 105 3.06 7.38 -12.90
C VAL A 105 1.68 8.07 -12.85
N ASN A 106 1.16 8.34 -11.66
CA ASN A 106 -0.13 8.96 -11.48
C ASN A 106 -0.06 10.48 -11.68
N ILE A 107 -0.86 10.99 -12.62
CA ILE A 107 -0.87 12.39 -13.08
C ILE A 107 -1.83 13.32 -12.33
N TYR A 108 -2.50 12.85 -11.26
CA TYR A 108 -3.43 13.73 -10.54
C TYR A 108 -2.71 14.90 -9.84
N GLU A 109 -3.22 16.13 -10.05
CA GLU A 109 -2.62 17.38 -9.55
C GLU A 109 -2.38 17.36 -8.02
N TYR A 110 -3.29 16.75 -7.26
CA TYR A 110 -3.17 16.67 -5.80
C TYR A 110 -2.04 15.75 -5.34
N ILE A 111 -1.67 14.73 -6.14
CA ILE A 111 -0.53 13.85 -5.84
C ILE A 111 0.78 14.61 -6.04
N GLY A 112 0.86 15.44 -7.09
CA GLY A 112 2.02 16.31 -7.32
C GLY A 112 2.26 17.27 -6.15
N LYS A 113 1.19 17.90 -5.63
CA LYS A 113 1.27 18.76 -4.44
C LYS A 113 1.75 18.01 -3.19
N LEU A 114 1.27 16.77 -2.99
CA LEU A 114 1.71 15.93 -1.88
C LEU A 114 3.19 15.56 -1.99
N GLN A 115 3.65 15.20 -3.19
CA GLN A 115 5.05 14.90 -3.48
C GLN A 115 5.98 16.08 -3.20
N GLU A 116 5.58 17.29 -3.61
CA GLU A 116 6.33 18.51 -3.31
C GLU A 116 6.40 18.80 -1.80
N ASP A 117 5.32 18.58 -1.06
CA ASP A 117 5.31 18.80 0.38
C ASP A 117 6.19 17.76 1.10
N ILE A 118 6.13 16.48 0.72
CA ILE A 118 7.04 15.44 1.23
C ILE A 118 8.50 15.86 0.99
N LYS A 119 8.83 16.25 -0.24
CA LYS A 119 10.16 16.70 -0.63
C LYS A 119 10.67 17.83 0.28
N LYS A 120 9.85 18.87 0.51
CA LYS A 120 10.18 20.00 1.39
C LYS A 120 10.39 19.57 2.84
N ILE A 121 9.60 18.63 3.35
CA ILE A 121 9.74 18.11 4.73
C ILE A 121 11.06 17.36 4.88
N ILE A 122 11.40 16.49 3.92
CA ILE A 122 12.63 15.71 3.96
C ILE A 122 13.87 16.60 3.79
N GLU A 123 13.83 17.58 2.90
CA GLU A 123 14.89 18.58 2.76
C GLU A 123 15.16 19.35 4.05
N LYS A 124 14.11 19.78 4.76
CA LYS A 124 14.22 20.51 6.02
C LYS A 124 14.69 19.62 7.17
N GLY A 125 14.22 18.37 7.22
CA GLY A 125 14.53 17.41 8.28
C GLY A 125 15.87 16.69 8.12
N THR A 126 16.56 16.86 6.98
CA THR A 126 17.84 16.21 6.70
C THR A 126 18.95 17.28 6.66
N PRO A 127 19.91 17.27 7.59
CA PRO A 127 21.01 18.23 7.61
C PRO A 127 21.70 18.29 6.24
N GLN A 128 22.06 19.48 5.76
CA GLN A 128 22.94 19.58 4.60
C GLN A 128 24.29 18.96 4.99
N GLN A 129 24.60 17.78 4.47
CA GLN A 129 25.97 17.27 4.50
C GLN A 129 26.83 18.23 3.66
N LYS A 130 27.64 19.04 4.33
CA LYS A 130 28.66 19.89 3.70
C LYS A 130 29.86 19.09 3.19
N ASP A 131 29.91 17.79 3.47
CA ASP A 131 31.15 17.01 3.41
C ASP A 131 31.28 16.07 2.19
N LYS A 132 30.34 16.11 1.23
CA LYS A 132 30.59 15.50 -0.08
C LYS A 132 31.33 16.49 -0.96
N ILE A 133 32.65 16.32 -1.05
CA ILE A 133 33.48 16.88 -2.11
C ILE A 133 32.85 16.42 -3.44
N GLY A 134 32.15 17.33 -4.12
CA GLY A 134 31.51 17.05 -5.42
C GLY A 134 29.98 16.96 -5.46
N GLY A 135 29.24 17.67 -4.59
CA GLY A 135 27.86 18.06 -4.91
C GLY A 135 26.87 17.97 -3.76
N VAL A 136 26.06 19.01 -3.60
CA VAL A 136 24.83 18.96 -2.80
C VAL A 136 23.97 17.85 -3.39
N GLY A 137 23.80 16.73 -2.68
CA GLY A 137 22.92 15.65 -3.12
C GLY A 137 21.54 16.21 -3.47
N SER A 138 20.99 15.80 -4.62
CA SER A 138 19.72 16.34 -5.08
C SER A 138 18.64 16.03 -4.06
N SER A 139 17.58 16.83 -4.07
CA SER A 139 16.46 16.57 -3.19
C SER A 139 15.81 15.19 -3.41
N ALA A 140 15.83 14.70 -4.65
CA ALA A 140 15.39 13.34 -4.97
C ALA A 140 16.27 12.29 -4.27
N ASP A 141 17.59 12.50 -4.21
CA ASP A 141 18.52 11.60 -3.51
C ASP A 141 18.20 11.53 -2.01
N LYS A 142 17.88 12.67 -1.39
CA LYS A 142 17.50 12.72 0.04
C LYS A 142 16.21 11.97 0.32
N VAL A 143 15.20 12.08 -0.55
CA VAL A 143 13.93 11.35 -0.41
C VAL A 143 14.15 9.85 -0.63
N ASN A 144 14.97 9.46 -1.62
CA ASN A 144 15.35 8.08 -1.86
C ASN A 144 16.07 7.46 -0.65
N ASP A 145 17.07 8.17 -0.10
CA ASP A 145 17.82 7.71 1.07
C ASP A 145 16.91 7.60 2.29
N TRP A 146 16.05 8.59 2.51
CA TRP A 146 15.06 8.53 3.58
C TRP A 146 14.10 7.35 3.43
N TRP A 147 13.60 7.07 2.22
CA TRP A 147 12.73 5.91 2.00
C TRP A 147 13.45 4.61 2.37
N LYS A 148 14.71 4.42 1.95
CA LYS A 148 15.52 3.24 2.31
C LYS A 148 15.68 3.09 3.83
N GLU A 149 15.80 4.19 4.57
CA GLU A 149 15.85 4.17 6.04
C GLU A 149 14.56 3.66 6.67
N ILE A 150 13.39 3.99 6.08
CA ILE A 150 12.08 3.70 6.68
C ILE A 150 11.33 2.53 6.04
N GLU A 151 11.76 2.03 4.88
CA GLU A 151 11.03 1.03 4.07
C GLU A 151 10.70 -0.23 4.89
N LYS A 152 11.65 -0.70 5.70
CA LYS A 152 11.45 -1.84 6.60
C LYS A 152 10.39 -1.57 7.68
N ASP A 153 10.37 -0.36 8.23
CA ASP A 153 9.36 0.04 9.21
C ASP A 153 7.97 0.17 8.56
N MET A 154 7.93 0.65 7.32
CA MET A 154 6.69 0.74 6.54
C MET A 154 6.16 -0.66 6.20
N TRP A 155 7.02 -1.60 5.82
CA TRP A 155 6.60 -3.01 5.67
C TRP A 155 6.17 -3.62 7.00
N GLY A 156 6.82 -3.26 8.11
CA GLY A 156 6.36 -3.59 9.45
C GLY A 156 4.92 -3.16 9.75
N ALA A 157 4.45 -2.07 9.14
CA ALA A 157 3.07 -1.62 9.22
C ALA A 157 2.09 -2.54 8.49
N VAL A 158 2.48 -3.07 7.32
CA VAL A 158 1.72 -4.11 6.61
C VAL A 158 1.59 -5.34 7.49
N LYS A 159 2.72 -5.84 8.03
CA LYS A 159 2.72 -7.01 8.92
C LYS A 159 1.87 -6.78 10.16
N CYS A 160 1.88 -5.56 10.70
CA CYS A 160 1.02 -5.17 11.82
C CYS A 160 -0.46 -5.23 11.43
N GLY A 161 -0.84 -4.65 10.29
CA GLY A 161 -2.20 -4.71 9.77
C GLY A 161 -2.68 -6.13 9.49
N ILE A 162 -1.78 -7.05 9.09
CA ILE A 162 -2.13 -8.46 8.95
C ILE A 162 -2.39 -9.12 10.31
N LYS A 163 -1.54 -8.82 11.31
CA LYS A 163 -1.70 -9.34 12.68
C LYS A 163 -2.98 -8.87 13.38
N THR A 164 -3.48 -7.67 13.06
CA THR A 164 -4.72 -7.15 13.65
C THR A 164 -5.97 -7.88 13.15
N ILE A 165 -5.88 -8.60 12.02
CA ILE A 165 -6.97 -9.39 11.47
C ILE A 165 -7.23 -10.60 12.37
N LYS A 166 -8.40 -10.62 13.01
CA LYS A 166 -8.89 -11.77 13.78
C LYS A 166 -9.60 -12.75 12.85
N LYS A 167 -9.18 -14.02 12.79
CA LYS A 167 -9.97 -15.06 12.14
C LYS A 167 -11.30 -15.22 12.91
N GLN A 168 -12.42 -15.28 12.19
CA GLN A 168 -13.75 -15.53 12.78
C GLN A 168 -13.83 -16.85 13.57
N ASN A 169 -12.88 -17.78 13.36
CA ASN A 169 -12.72 -19.00 14.14
C ASN A 169 -11.39 -18.93 14.90
N ASN A 170 -11.46 -18.71 16.23
CA ASN A 170 -10.40 -18.44 17.21
C ASN A 170 -9.20 -19.44 17.30
N LYS A 171 -8.67 -19.98 16.20
CA LYS A 171 -7.59 -20.98 16.22
C LYS A 171 -6.30 -20.64 15.48
N CYS A 172 -6.24 -19.54 14.72
CA CYS A 172 -4.94 -19.05 14.20
C CYS A 172 -4.87 -17.53 14.19
N THR A 173 -3.88 -16.97 14.88
CA THR A 173 -3.39 -15.61 14.69
C THR A 173 -2.47 -15.57 13.48
N TYR A 174 -2.67 -14.63 12.55
CA TYR A 174 -1.70 -14.41 11.49
C TYR A 174 -0.36 -13.95 12.08
N THR A 175 0.76 -14.44 11.55
CA THR A 175 2.11 -14.05 11.98
C THR A 175 2.52 -12.70 11.42
N GLY A 176 1.82 -12.23 10.38
CA GLY A 176 2.15 -11.02 9.62
C GLY A 176 3.08 -11.28 8.44
N ASP A 177 3.61 -12.50 8.30
CA ASP A 177 4.54 -12.89 7.23
C ASP A 177 3.84 -13.50 6.01
N GLU A 178 2.52 -13.66 6.05
CA GLU A 178 1.77 -14.40 5.06
C GLU A 178 1.80 -13.77 3.66
N CYS A 179 2.08 -12.47 3.57
CA CYS A 179 2.28 -11.74 2.31
C CYS A 179 3.76 -11.46 2.01
N GLY A 180 4.68 -12.06 2.77
CA GLY A 180 6.12 -11.93 2.63
C GLY A 180 6.80 -11.35 3.88
N VAL A 181 7.98 -11.88 4.21
CA VAL A 181 8.82 -11.39 5.33
C VAL A 181 9.40 -9.99 5.06
N SER A 182 9.50 -9.63 3.78
CA SER A 182 10.10 -8.41 3.25
C SER A 182 9.17 -7.77 2.21
N PRO A 183 9.29 -6.46 1.96
CA PRO A 183 8.52 -5.79 0.91
C PRO A 183 8.84 -6.37 -0.49
N PRO A 184 7.98 -6.12 -1.49
CA PRO A 184 8.24 -6.54 -2.87
C PRO A 184 9.58 -6.01 -3.39
N THR A 185 10.36 -6.86 -4.07
CA THR A 185 11.65 -6.51 -4.65
C THR A 185 11.71 -6.77 -6.17
N GLY A 186 12.71 -6.19 -6.85
CA GLY A 186 13.05 -6.47 -8.25
C GLY A 186 12.01 -5.94 -9.25
N ASN A 187 11.61 -6.74 -10.23
CA ASN A 187 10.64 -6.36 -11.27
C ASN A 187 9.23 -6.03 -10.74
N ASN A 188 8.99 -6.19 -9.44
CA ASN A 188 7.76 -5.75 -8.80
C ASN A 188 7.89 -4.35 -8.17
N GLU A 189 9.08 -3.75 -8.13
CA GLU A 189 9.27 -2.36 -7.66
C GLU A 189 8.90 -1.33 -8.74
N ASP A 190 9.01 -1.71 -10.01
CA ASP A 190 8.56 -0.91 -11.14
C ASP A 190 7.03 -0.78 -11.11
N GLN A 191 6.54 0.45 -10.96
CA GLN A 191 5.12 0.70 -10.82
C GLN A 191 4.32 0.32 -12.07
N PHE A 192 4.87 0.55 -13.26
CA PHE A 192 4.21 0.20 -14.51
C PHE A 192 4.04 -1.31 -14.64
N VAL A 193 5.11 -2.07 -14.36
CA VAL A 193 5.04 -3.55 -14.36
C VAL A 193 4.10 -4.07 -13.27
N SER A 194 4.10 -3.44 -12.08
CA SER A 194 3.19 -3.78 -10.99
C SER A 194 1.71 -3.56 -11.36
N TRP A 195 1.41 -2.49 -12.11
CA TRP A 195 0.06 -2.19 -12.60
C TRP A 195 -0.36 -3.06 -13.77
N PHE A 196 0.58 -3.44 -14.64
CA PHE A 196 0.31 -4.27 -15.81
C PHE A 196 0.02 -5.73 -15.43
N LYS A 197 0.67 -6.25 -14.39
CA LYS A 197 0.43 -7.59 -13.83
C LYS A 197 -0.91 -7.71 -13.12
#